data_AF-A0A562TE88-F1
#
_entry.id   AF-A0A562TE88-F1
#
_cell.length_a   1.000
_cell.length_b   1.000
_cell.length_c   1.000
_cell.angle_alpha   90.00
_cell.angle_beta   90.00
_cell.angle_gamma   90.00
#
_symmetry.space_group_name_H-M   'P 1'
#
loop_
_entity.id
_entity.type
_entity.pdbx_description
1 polymer ?
#
loop_
_entity_poly.entity_id
_entity_poly.type
_entity_poly.pdbx_seq_one_letter_code
_entity_poly.pdbx_strand_id
1 'polypeptide(L)'
;MKNILKIFLLVAGVFSLAACDKDFTDDIVRDNKPEIPVTFEGATTSGFNPYYTVQYNGGNATFSFNITIPSNARLKIKEVTKAIAGSTALTVTGLNTSSTPSYLDGAVSVGGTSVTITTSIAEFNSKASPAITGAPAAGSSFEERAFYFLLTMDDDSQIVPVQCRIRVMPD
;
A
#
# COMPACT_ATOMS: atom_id res chain seq x y z
N MET A 1 2.95 -66.95 -21.54
CA MET A 1 2.14 -66.03 -20.70
C MET A 1 2.97 -65.13 -19.77
N LYS A 2 4.08 -65.59 -19.17
CA LYS A 2 4.95 -64.77 -18.29
C LYS A 2 5.60 -63.53 -18.93
N ASN A 3 5.82 -63.52 -20.24
CA ASN A 3 6.51 -62.43 -20.94
C ASN A 3 5.55 -61.32 -21.45
N ILE A 4 4.27 -61.65 -21.64
CA ILE A 4 3.24 -60.68 -22.06
C ILE A 4 2.84 -59.79 -20.88
N LEU A 5 2.78 -60.35 -19.67
CA LEU A 5 2.49 -59.60 -18.44
C LEU A 5 3.58 -58.56 -18.12
N LYS A 6 4.85 -58.86 -18.43
CA LYS A 6 5.98 -57.94 -18.24
C LYS A 6 5.96 -56.76 -19.21
N ILE A 7 5.49 -56.97 -20.44
CA ILE A 7 5.36 -55.92 -21.45
C ILE A 7 4.20 -54.98 -21.10
N PHE A 8 3.08 -55.53 -20.62
CA PHE A 8 1.95 -54.71 -20.18
C PHE A 8 2.29 -53.82 -18.98
N LEU A 9 3.10 -54.33 -18.05
CA LEU A 9 3.54 -53.59 -16.86
C LEU A 9 4.59 -52.51 -17.20
N LEU A 10 5.40 -52.72 -18.23
CA LEU A 10 6.35 -51.73 -18.74
C LEU A 10 5.64 -50.58 -19.47
N VAL A 11 4.62 -50.90 -20.28
CA VAL A 11 3.84 -49.88 -21.04
C VAL A 11 2.98 -49.04 -20.10
N ALA A 12 2.43 -49.61 -19.03
CA ALA A 12 1.67 -48.86 -18.02
C ALA A 12 2.53 -47.87 -17.22
N GLY A 13 3.84 -48.09 -17.11
CA GLY A 13 4.77 -47.20 -16.38
C GLY A 13 5.24 -45.97 -17.16
N VAL A 14 5.08 -45.94 -18.49
CA VAL A 14 5.54 -44.81 -19.33
C VAL A 14 4.48 -43.71 -19.44
N PHE A 15 3.20 -44.04 -19.23
CA PHE A 15 2.10 -43.07 -19.27
C PHE A 15 1.87 -42.31 -17.96
N SER A 16 2.52 -42.68 -16.86
CA SER A 16 2.43 -41.96 -15.57
C SER A 16 3.38 -40.76 -15.45
N LEU A 17 4.18 -40.47 -16.49
CA LEU A 17 5.09 -39.31 -16.52
C LEU A 17 4.54 -38.11 -17.29
N ALA A 18 3.32 -38.19 -17.83
CA ALA A 18 2.69 -37.13 -18.62
C ALA A 18 1.35 -36.69 -18.01
N ALA A 19 1.40 -35.97 -16.88
CA ALA A 19 0.34 -35.04 -16.45
C ALA A 19 0.72 -34.36 -15.12
N CYS A 20 1.77 -33.56 -15.17
CA CYS A 20 1.86 -32.39 -14.31
C CYS A 20 2.38 -31.29 -15.22
N ASP A 21 1.50 -30.82 -16.11
CA ASP A 21 1.60 -29.45 -16.58
C ASP A 21 1.44 -28.60 -15.32
N LYS A 22 2.58 -28.28 -14.73
CA LYS A 22 2.62 -27.26 -13.70
C LYS A 22 2.40 -25.99 -14.49
N ASP A 23 1.17 -25.51 -14.48
CA ASP A 23 0.78 -24.16 -14.92
C ASP A 23 1.61 -23.16 -14.11
N PHE A 24 2.83 -22.92 -14.55
CA PHE A 24 3.77 -22.00 -13.95
C PHE A 24 3.89 -20.71 -14.75
N THR A 25 2.90 -20.41 -15.60
CA THR A 25 3.08 -19.36 -16.62
C THR A 25 2.31 -18.08 -16.40
N ASP A 26 1.46 -17.91 -15.37
CA ASP A 26 0.84 -16.59 -15.13
C ASP A 26 0.77 -16.13 -13.66
N ASP A 27 0.87 -17.02 -12.66
CA ASP A 27 0.67 -16.64 -11.25
C ASP A 27 1.96 -16.29 -10.49
N ILE A 28 3.15 -16.53 -11.05
CA ILE A 28 4.43 -16.34 -10.33
C ILE A 28 4.98 -14.90 -10.49
N VAL A 29 4.51 -14.15 -11.49
CA VAL A 29 4.96 -12.78 -11.77
C VAL A 29 3.75 -11.85 -11.95
N ARG A 30 2.76 -11.96 -11.07
CA ARG A 30 1.72 -10.93 -10.99
C ARG A 30 2.25 -9.76 -10.16
N ASP A 31 2.27 -8.58 -10.76
CA ASP A 31 2.37 -7.34 -9.99
C ASP A 31 1.28 -7.40 -8.91
N ASN A 32 1.68 -7.36 -7.64
CA ASN A 32 0.76 -7.30 -6.50
C ASN A 32 0.08 -5.92 -6.44
N LYS A 33 -0.76 -5.65 -7.44
CA LYS A 33 -1.59 -4.46 -7.55
C LYS A 33 -2.99 -4.83 -7.05
N PRO A 34 -3.61 -3.96 -6.24
CA PRO A 34 -4.98 -4.19 -5.82
C PRO A 34 -5.91 -4.25 -7.05
N GLU A 35 -6.92 -5.11 -6.98
CA GLU A 35 -7.91 -5.27 -8.06
C GLU A 35 -8.64 -3.95 -8.37
N ILE A 36 -8.89 -3.16 -7.33
CA ILE A 36 -9.40 -1.79 -7.46
C ILE A 36 -8.22 -0.83 -7.32
N PRO A 37 -7.86 -0.09 -8.38
CA PRO A 37 -6.75 0.85 -8.30
C PRO A 37 -7.12 2.00 -7.37
N VAL A 38 -6.25 2.26 -6.39
CA VAL A 38 -6.36 3.42 -5.50
C VAL A 38 -5.37 4.49 -5.97
N THR A 39 -5.84 5.72 -6.06
CA THR A 39 -5.08 6.87 -6.52
C THR A 39 -5.03 7.96 -5.45
N PHE A 40 -4.00 8.80 -5.51
CA PHE A 40 -3.85 9.97 -4.67
C PHE A 40 -4.00 11.22 -5.53
N GLU A 41 -5.20 11.78 -5.59
CA GLU A 41 -5.53 12.91 -6.46
C GLU A 41 -4.80 14.19 -6.05
N GLY A 42 -4.10 14.80 -7.01
CA GLY A 42 -3.25 15.96 -6.77
C GLY A 42 -1.82 15.61 -6.33
N ALA A 43 -1.48 14.32 -6.17
CA ALA A 43 -0.10 13.89 -5.96
C ALA A 43 0.70 13.86 -7.26
N THR A 44 2.00 14.13 -7.17
CA THR A 44 2.95 13.88 -8.26
C THR A 44 3.37 12.41 -8.25
N THR A 45 3.30 11.72 -9.39
CA THR A 45 3.52 10.27 -9.50
C THR A 45 4.83 9.86 -10.17
N SER A 46 5.72 10.82 -10.47
CA SER A 46 7.04 10.54 -11.05
C SER A 46 7.95 9.88 -10.00
N GLY A 47 8.23 8.58 -10.16
CA GLY A 47 9.20 7.85 -9.31
C GLY A 47 8.60 6.80 -8.36
N PHE A 48 7.64 6.01 -8.83
CA PHE A 48 6.94 4.92 -8.13
C PHE A 48 5.95 5.36 -7.05
N ASN A 49 6.38 6.12 -6.04
CA ASN A 49 5.51 6.51 -4.92
C ASN A 49 4.92 7.91 -5.14
N PRO A 50 3.58 8.06 -5.12
CA PRO A 50 2.93 9.37 -5.22
C PRO A 50 3.35 10.28 -4.07
N TYR A 51 3.63 11.54 -4.35
CA TYR A 51 4.01 12.50 -3.33
C TYR A 51 3.32 13.86 -3.46
N TYR A 52 3.08 14.50 -2.31
CA TYR A 52 2.65 15.89 -2.21
C TYR A 52 3.81 16.76 -1.75
N THR A 53 3.83 18.04 -2.13
CA THR A 53 4.83 19.00 -1.66
C THR A 53 4.19 19.90 -0.61
N VAL A 54 4.90 20.13 0.50
CA VAL A 54 4.45 20.99 1.59
C VAL A 54 5.61 21.86 2.07
N GLN A 55 5.37 23.15 2.28
CA GLN A 55 6.34 24.06 2.88
C GLN A 55 6.41 23.80 4.39
N TYR A 56 7.58 23.81 5.03
CA TYR A 56 7.67 23.52 6.46
C TYR A 56 6.88 24.52 7.32
N ASN A 57 7.00 25.83 7.03
CA ASN A 57 6.32 26.93 7.71
C ASN A 57 6.38 26.82 9.25
N GLY A 58 7.59 26.62 9.79
CA GLY A 58 7.80 26.40 11.22
C GLY A 58 7.04 25.20 11.81
N GLY A 59 6.68 24.20 10.99
CA GLY A 59 5.93 23.02 11.38
C GLY A 59 4.40 23.17 11.34
N ASN A 60 3.88 24.34 11.01
CA ASN A 60 2.43 24.63 11.06
C ASN A 60 1.69 24.37 9.76
N ALA A 61 2.41 24.02 8.68
CA ALA A 61 1.75 23.78 7.41
C ALA A 61 0.81 22.56 7.47
N THR A 62 -0.34 22.72 6.84
CA THR A 62 -1.35 21.68 6.66
C THR A 62 -1.31 21.14 5.25
N PHE A 63 -1.70 19.87 5.10
CA PHE A 63 -1.78 19.20 3.81
C PHE A 63 -2.86 18.12 3.87
N SER A 64 -3.28 17.63 2.70
CA SER A 64 -4.33 16.62 2.59
C SER A 64 -3.98 15.54 1.60
N PHE A 65 -4.34 14.30 1.92
CA PHE A 65 -4.31 13.17 1.01
C PHE A 65 -5.73 12.94 0.47
N ASN A 66 -5.92 13.09 -0.83
CA ASN A 66 -7.17 12.74 -1.48
C ASN A 66 -7.06 11.34 -2.04
N ILE A 67 -7.60 10.36 -1.34
CA ILE A 67 -7.56 8.95 -1.69
C ILE A 67 -8.82 8.63 -2.48
N THR A 68 -8.67 8.24 -3.75
CA THR A 68 -9.81 8.02 -4.67
C THR A 68 -9.68 6.67 -5.38
N ILE A 69 -10.81 5.97 -5.53
CA ILE A 69 -10.98 4.81 -6.42
C ILE A 69 -11.86 5.21 -7.62
N PRO A 70 -11.80 4.50 -8.76
CA PRO A 70 -12.63 4.80 -9.92
C PRO A 70 -14.12 4.91 -9.56
N SER A 71 -14.81 5.89 -10.14
CA SER A 71 -16.25 6.11 -9.88
C SER A 71 -17.14 4.94 -10.32
N ASN A 72 -16.63 4.12 -11.24
CA ASN A 72 -17.28 2.89 -11.74
C ASN A 72 -16.75 1.62 -11.05
N ALA A 73 -15.98 1.73 -9.96
CA ALA A 73 -15.55 0.58 -9.19
C ALA A 73 -16.77 -0.19 -8.65
N ARG A 74 -16.65 -1.52 -8.61
CA ARG A 74 -17.72 -2.40 -8.12
C ARG A 74 -17.98 -2.24 -6.63
N LEU A 75 -16.95 -1.88 -5.87
CA LEU A 75 -16.98 -1.70 -4.42
C LEU A 75 -16.74 -0.24 -4.08
N LYS A 76 -17.23 0.17 -2.90
CA LYS A 76 -16.97 1.49 -2.32
C LYS A 76 -16.02 1.39 -1.13
N ILE A 77 -15.30 2.47 -0.85
CA ILE A 77 -14.53 2.61 0.38
C ILE A 77 -15.54 2.74 1.53
N LYS A 78 -15.57 1.76 2.42
CA LYS A 78 -16.35 1.80 3.65
C LYS A 78 -15.67 2.73 4.65
N GLU A 79 -14.38 2.54 4.87
CA GLU A 79 -13.58 3.33 5.80
C GLU A 79 -12.08 3.29 5.50
N VAL A 80 -11.36 4.30 6.01
CA VAL A 80 -9.91 4.24 6.20
C VAL A 80 -9.66 3.68 7.59
N THR A 81 -9.33 2.40 7.66
CA THR A 81 -9.27 1.59 8.88
C THR A 81 -8.08 1.95 9.75
N LYS A 82 -6.93 2.15 9.10
CA LYS A 82 -5.66 2.49 9.76
C LYS A 82 -4.80 3.28 8.81
N ALA A 83 -4.01 4.19 9.35
CA ALA A 83 -2.85 4.73 8.64
C ALA A 83 -1.62 4.62 9.54
N ILE A 84 -0.44 4.54 8.94
CA ILE A 84 0.84 4.62 9.65
C ILE A 84 1.71 5.67 8.98
N ALA A 85 2.53 6.36 9.77
CA ALA A 85 3.36 7.46 9.33
C ALA A 85 4.80 7.31 9.84
N GLY A 86 5.77 7.74 9.04
CA GLY A 86 7.18 7.67 9.43
C GLY A 86 8.14 8.18 8.36
N SER A 87 9.42 7.83 8.51
CA SER A 87 10.43 8.06 7.47
C SER A 87 10.14 7.19 6.23
N THR A 88 10.90 7.38 5.15
CA THR A 88 10.74 6.57 3.92
C THR A 88 11.05 5.07 4.09
N ALA A 89 11.70 4.68 5.20
CA ALA A 89 11.93 3.30 5.57
C ALA A 89 10.67 2.60 6.16
N LEU A 90 9.55 3.30 6.27
CA LEU A 90 8.27 2.74 6.68
C LEU A 90 7.88 1.57 5.76
N THR A 91 7.46 0.46 6.36
CA THR A 91 7.09 -0.77 5.64
C THR A 91 5.61 -1.09 5.82
N VAL A 92 5.02 -1.76 4.82
CA VAL A 92 3.60 -2.16 4.84
C VAL A 92 3.25 -3.06 6.04
N THR A 93 4.21 -3.82 6.55
CA THR A 93 4.04 -4.69 7.72
C THR A 93 3.60 -3.92 8.97
N GLY A 94 3.94 -2.63 9.09
CA GLY A 94 3.51 -1.77 10.19
C GLY A 94 1.99 -1.61 10.30
N LEU A 95 1.24 -1.85 9.21
CA LEU A 95 -0.23 -1.82 9.27
C LEU A 95 -0.77 -2.95 10.17
N ASN A 96 -0.09 -4.10 10.19
CA ASN A 96 -0.53 -5.31 10.88
C ASN A 96 0.11 -5.52 12.26
N THR A 97 1.12 -4.72 12.64
CA THR A 97 1.78 -4.85 13.95
C THR A 97 1.13 -3.95 14.99
N SER A 98 1.01 -4.46 16.22
CA SER A 98 0.56 -3.68 17.38
C SER A 98 1.62 -2.69 17.89
N SER A 99 2.89 -2.94 17.58
CA SER A 99 4.01 -2.08 17.96
C SER A 99 4.10 -0.79 17.13
N THR A 100 3.44 -0.74 15.97
CA THR A 100 3.32 0.49 15.18
C THR A 100 1.94 1.10 15.43
N PRO A 101 1.86 2.20 16.20
CA PRO A 101 0.58 2.83 16.50
C PRO A 101 -0.08 3.35 15.21
N SER A 102 -1.41 3.35 15.21
CA SER A 102 -2.16 4.02 14.15
C SER A 102 -1.89 5.53 14.21
N TYR A 103 -1.71 6.13 13.05
CA TYR A 103 -1.70 7.57 12.87
C TYR A 103 -3.09 8.20 13.08
N LEU A 104 -4.13 7.48 12.68
CA LEU A 104 -5.52 7.88 12.87
C LEU A 104 -5.94 7.55 14.30
N ASP A 105 -6.68 8.47 14.94
CA ASP A 105 -7.22 8.27 16.30
C ASP A 105 -8.36 7.21 16.32
N GLY A 106 -8.95 6.95 15.15
CA GLY A 106 -9.93 5.90 14.90
C GLY A 106 -10.14 5.71 13.39
N ALA A 107 -10.88 4.67 13.01
CA ALA A 107 -11.23 4.48 11.60
C ALA A 107 -12.06 5.66 11.07
N VAL A 108 -11.77 6.12 9.86
CA VAL A 108 -12.48 7.23 9.22
C VAL A 108 -13.52 6.65 8.28
N SER A 109 -14.80 6.75 8.64
CA SER A 109 -15.91 6.28 7.79
C SER A 109 -16.04 7.14 6.53
N VAL A 110 -16.27 6.50 5.38
CA VAL A 110 -16.32 7.14 4.06
C VAL A 110 -17.67 6.88 3.37
N GLY A 111 -17.99 5.62 3.06
CA GLY A 111 -19.22 5.25 2.36
C GLY A 111 -19.27 5.71 0.88
N GLY A 112 -18.11 5.84 0.23
CA GLY A 112 -18.00 6.48 -1.10
C GLY A 112 -16.76 6.03 -1.88
N THR A 113 -16.46 6.72 -2.98
CA THR A 113 -15.30 6.42 -3.84
C THR A 113 -14.10 7.33 -3.58
N SER A 114 -14.21 8.29 -2.66
CA SER A 114 -13.15 9.23 -2.34
C SER A 114 -13.19 9.61 -0.86
N VAL A 115 -12.02 9.85 -0.28
CA VAL A 115 -11.83 10.34 1.09
C VAL A 115 -10.64 11.30 1.14
N THR A 116 -10.82 12.39 1.87
CA THR A 116 -9.75 13.35 2.16
C THR A 116 -9.29 13.19 3.59
N ILE A 117 -8.01 12.89 3.79
CA ILE A 117 -7.36 12.89 5.10
C ILE A 117 -6.51 14.15 5.22
N THR A 118 -6.96 15.10 6.04
CA THR A 118 -6.23 16.35 6.31
C THR A 118 -5.41 16.23 7.58
N THR A 119 -4.19 16.77 7.56
CA THR A 119 -3.32 16.83 8.73
C THR A 119 -2.32 17.99 8.64
N SER A 120 -1.37 18.06 9.57
CA SER A 120 -0.29 19.05 9.65
C SER A 120 1.08 18.40 9.80
N ILE A 121 2.13 19.16 9.50
CA ILE A 121 3.53 18.73 9.73
C ILE A 121 3.77 18.47 11.23
N ALA A 122 3.23 19.30 12.12
CA ALA A 122 3.34 19.11 13.56
C ALA A 122 2.70 17.80 14.03
N GLU A 123 1.48 17.51 13.57
CA GLU A 123 0.80 16.24 13.88
C GLU A 123 1.53 15.04 13.27
N PHE A 124 2.02 15.18 12.02
CA PHE A 124 2.89 14.18 11.42
C PHE A 124 4.06 13.84 12.35
N ASN A 125 4.80 14.87 12.76
CA ASN A 125 6.02 14.72 13.53
C ASN A 125 5.79 14.02 14.88
N SER A 126 4.68 14.34 15.54
CA SER A 126 4.35 13.76 16.86
C SER A 126 3.85 12.33 16.78
N LYS A 127 3.09 11.97 15.73
CA LYS A 127 2.51 10.64 15.56
C LYS A 127 3.34 9.69 14.68
N ALA A 128 4.38 10.18 14.01
CA ALA A 128 5.31 9.34 13.26
C ALA A 128 5.98 8.29 14.18
N SER A 129 6.32 7.14 13.62
CA SER A 129 7.03 6.07 14.34
C SER A 129 8.34 5.71 13.64
N PRO A 130 9.52 6.09 14.18
CA PRO A 130 9.70 6.94 15.37
C PRO A 130 9.26 8.39 15.14
N ALA A 131 9.00 9.12 16.23
CA ALA A 131 8.64 10.54 16.18
C ALA A 131 9.78 11.38 15.58
N ILE A 132 9.43 12.39 14.80
CA ILE A 132 10.38 13.28 14.14
C ILE A 132 10.48 14.58 14.94
N THR A 133 11.66 14.85 15.50
CA THR A 133 11.89 16.02 16.38
C THR A 133 12.62 17.18 15.70
N GLY A 134 13.09 17.00 14.46
CA GLY A 134 13.84 17.99 13.70
C GLY A 134 12.98 18.76 12.69
N ALA A 135 13.40 20.00 12.42
CA ALA A 135 13.04 20.71 11.20
C ALA A 135 13.81 20.12 10.02
N PRO A 136 13.31 20.26 8.78
CA PRO A 136 14.07 19.88 7.60
C PRO A 136 15.42 20.58 7.57
N ALA A 137 16.48 19.83 7.20
CA ALA A 137 17.83 20.37 7.17
C ALA A 137 17.92 21.60 6.25
N ALA A 138 18.46 22.71 6.78
CA ALA A 138 18.68 23.93 6.01
C ALA A 138 19.60 23.65 4.80
N GLY A 139 19.21 24.11 3.62
CA GLY A 139 19.95 23.88 2.36
C GLY A 139 19.68 22.53 1.69
N SER A 140 18.86 21.65 2.27
CA SER A 140 18.31 20.50 1.55
C SER A 140 17.24 20.95 0.55
N SER A 141 17.03 20.21 -0.55
CA SER A 141 15.91 20.51 -1.46
C SER A 141 14.58 20.12 -0.85
N PHE A 142 14.51 19.01 -0.11
CA PHE A 142 13.34 18.54 0.63
C PHE A 142 13.73 17.39 1.56
N GLU A 143 12.88 17.10 2.54
CA GLU A 143 12.87 15.84 3.28
C GLU A 143 11.63 15.03 2.96
N GLU A 144 11.80 13.73 2.69
CA GLU A 144 10.68 12.83 2.41
C GLU A 144 10.15 12.17 3.68
N ARG A 145 8.83 12.11 3.77
CA ARG A 145 8.12 11.40 4.83
C ARG A 145 7.02 10.56 4.21
N ALA A 146 6.67 9.45 4.84
CA ALA A 146 5.86 8.42 4.22
C ALA A 146 4.61 8.08 5.04
N PHE A 147 3.58 7.63 4.31
CA PHE A 147 2.35 7.08 4.82
C PHE A 147 2.00 5.77 4.12
N TYR A 148 1.44 4.84 4.90
CA TYR A 148 0.61 3.77 4.38
C TYR A 148 -0.81 3.91 4.93
N PHE A 149 -1.78 3.54 4.11
CA PHE A 149 -3.20 3.51 4.46
C PHE A 149 -3.72 2.08 4.30
N LEU A 150 -4.64 1.68 5.16
CA LEU A 150 -5.43 0.47 5.05
C LEU A 150 -6.87 0.90 4.82
N LEU A 151 -7.43 0.55 3.67
CA LEU A 151 -8.82 0.81 3.32
C LEU A 151 -9.61 -0.48 3.53
N THR A 152 -10.77 -0.38 4.18
CA THR A 152 -11.78 -1.44 4.17
C THR A 152 -12.86 -1.06 3.16
N MET A 153 -13.21 -2.02 2.31
CA MET A 153 -14.27 -1.89 1.30
C MET A 153 -15.64 -2.24 1.89
N ASP A 154 -16.72 -1.97 1.16
CA ASP A 154 -18.09 -2.26 1.59
C ASP A 154 -18.42 -3.77 1.71
N ASP A 155 -17.62 -4.64 1.09
CA ASP A 155 -17.66 -6.10 1.27
C ASP A 155 -16.70 -6.63 2.36
N ASP A 156 -16.14 -5.73 3.18
CA ASP A 156 -15.14 -6.00 4.21
C ASP A 156 -13.77 -6.50 3.69
N SER A 157 -13.56 -6.54 2.38
CA SER A 157 -12.22 -6.74 1.82
C SER A 157 -11.31 -5.55 2.14
N GLN A 158 -10.00 -5.79 2.17
CA GLN A 158 -9.01 -4.77 2.51
C GLN A 158 -8.11 -4.45 1.32
N ILE A 159 -7.83 -3.17 1.13
CA ILE A 159 -6.91 -2.67 0.13
C ILE A 159 -5.82 -1.84 0.83
N VAL A 160 -4.58 -2.16 0.53
CA VAL A 160 -3.43 -1.33 0.88
C VAL A 160 -2.94 -0.62 -0.37
N PRO A 161 -3.13 0.70 -0.50
CA PRO A 161 -2.60 1.47 -1.60
C PRO A 161 -1.06 1.47 -1.60
N VAL A 162 -0.47 1.92 -2.71
CA VAL A 162 0.96 2.24 -2.76
C VAL A 162 1.31 3.28 -1.68
N GLN A 163 2.56 3.24 -1.19
CA GLN A 163 3.03 4.20 -0.20
C GLN A 163 2.90 5.62 -0.75
N CYS A 164 2.23 6.50 0.00
CA CYS A 164 2.19 7.92 -0.33
C CYS A 164 3.24 8.67 0.47
N ARG A 165 3.83 9.71 -0.12
CA ARG A 165 4.86 10.53 0.50
C ARG A 165 4.46 11.99 0.58
N ILE A 166 5.13 12.70 1.46
CA ILE A 166 5.21 14.16 1.44
C ILE A 166 6.66 14.57 1.32
N ARG A 167 6.91 15.59 0.51
CA ARG A 167 8.18 16.30 0.43
C ARG A 167 8.04 17.59 1.19
N VAL A 168 8.69 17.63 2.34
CA VAL A 168 8.71 18.82 3.19
C VAL A 168 9.86 19.71 2.74
N MET A 169 9.52 20.85 2.17
CA MET A 169 10.49 21.86 1.73
C MET A 169 10.92 22.69 2.95
N PRO A 170 12.23 22.92 3.17
CA PRO A 170 12.67 23.85 4.20
C PRO A 170 12.16 25.27 3.92
N ASP A 171 12.15 26.09 4.98
CA ASP A 171 11.80 27.52 4.89
C ASP A 171 12.86 28.33 4.13
#